data_AF-A0A843S6J4-F1
#
_entry.id   AF-A0A843S6J4-F1
#
_cell.length_a   1.000
_cell.length_b   1.000
_cell.length_c   1.000
_cell.angle_alpha   90.00
_cell.angle_beta   90.00
_cell.angle_gamma   90.00
#
_symmetry.space_group_name_H-M   'P 1'
#
loop_
_entity.id
_entity.type
_entity.pdbx_description
1 polymer ?
#
loop_
_entity_poly.entity_id
_entity_poly.type
_entity_poly.pdbx_seq_one_letter_code
_entity_poly.pdbx_strand_id
1 'polypeptide(L)'
;MDHRRSRDASRLDSSRGPARPFALTTRSATVRRIHGTYIRMARRAHQRAASAGCGAPHEGHASWENIYVDTTPTDLNELDRRHFLKSAGAGVTAAALLRSPREAAAAQEQARKAALDRLASNTYPLRPLFKQRTASSTGGGGTARAVGRRRGDFPEDAEAVAADPNAAEALAVAEKARAARAHLPSAPEMKAKYGEITLLDFPQFTKDTFPGVTRMDMRSALFGDVTDDSMFFPPENGRPGGFDPLSPSGRKWLDTLANILVKTGTKVQHISNNAPFELASYGSPEADARRKAGVAMAKRWLEGCAVLGIKSMRMNSPRALGPSIRPNAIARGPGDGYPRNIDVVPMLAATIESYKEMADAGGARDIRVTIENHWGLAADPANIRTIVDEVNHPYCEASPDFWSSVNGVPARCTSRVARKVLILCCMPRTGARPDWMEPWWTVTAESVTYWTALSPVRSEGLKSV
;
A
#
# COMPACT_ATOMS: atom_id res chain seq x y z
N MET A 1 -33.88 16.05 -77.09
CA MET A 1 -32.98 17.03 -77.73
C MET A 1 -31.87 17.34 -76.73
N ASP A 2 -30.74 16.63 -76.65
CA ASP A 2 -29.79 16.15 -77.68
C ASP A 2 -28.88 17.28 -78.23
N HIS A 3 -27.57 17.13 -78.47
CA HIS A 3 -26.60 16.00 -78.49
C HIS A 3 -25.16 16.63 -78.40
N ARG A 4 -23.98 15.98 -78.21
CA ARG A 4 -23.52 14.58 -77.94
C ARG A 4 -22.04 14.59 -77.41
N ARG A 5 -21.76 14.03 -76.22
CA ARG A 5 -20.48 13.33 -75.83
C ARG A 5 -19.19 14.19 -75.81
N SER A 6 -17.98 13.74 -75.40
CA SER A 6 -17.47 12.41 -74.98
C SER A 6 -16.28 12.50 -74.00
N ARG A 7 -16.15 11.50 -73.09
CA ARG A 7 -14.91 10.75 -72.68
C ARG A 7 -13.63 11.53 -72.27
N ASP A 8 -12.77 11.06 -71.35
CA ASP A 8 -12.36 9.66 -71.11
C ASP A 8 -12.15 9.29 -69.62
N ALA A 9 -11.69 8.06 -69.38
CA ALA A 9 -11.60 7.44 -68.05
C ALA A 9 -10.24 6.77 -67.74
N SER A 10 -10.16 6.18 -66.54
CA SER A 10 -9.15 5.23 -66.03
C SER A 10 -7.88 5.79 -65.33
N ARG A 11 -7.83 5.62 -64.00
CA ARG A 11 -6.90 4.69 -63.31
C ARG A 11 -7.22 4.62 -61.82
N LEU A 12 -7.77 3.48 -61.37
CA LEU A 12 -7.82 3.10 -59.97
C LEU A 12 -6.76 2.03 -59.73
N ASP A 13 -5.85 2.26 -58.79
CA ASP A 13 -4.84 1.29 -58.37
C ASP A 13 -5.48 0.25 -57.43
N SER A 14 -5.29 -1.03 -57.74
CA SER A 14 -5.88 -2.19 -57.06
C SER A 14 -4.83 -3.14 -56.47
N SER A 15 -3.77 -2.60 -55.87
CA SER A 15 -2.62 -3.34 -55.33
C SER A 15 -2.68 -3.69 -53.82
N ARG A 16 -3.83 -4.15 -53.30
CA ARG A 16 -3.91 -4.70 -51.92
C ARG A 16 -3.71 -6.21 -51.88
N GLY A 17 -2.48 -6.63 -51.58
CA GLY A 17 -2.14 -8.04 -51.30
C GLY A 17 -2.76 -8.56 -49.99
N PRO A 18 -2.89 -9.89 -49.82
CA PRO A 18 -3.55 -10.49 -48.66
C PRO A 18 -2.76 -10.28 -47.36
N ALA A 19 -3.47 -9.87 -46.29
CA ALA A 19 -2.88 -9.66 -44.98
C ALA A 19 -2.45 -10.99 -44.33
N ARG A 20 -1.21 -11.03 -43.82
CA ARG A 20 -0.74 -12.16 -43.00
C ARG A 20 -1.49 -12.20 -41.65
N PRO A 21 -1.93 -13.37 -41.16
CA PRO A 21 -2.57 -13.47 -39.85
C PRO A 21 -1.58 -13.18 -38.72
N PHE A 22 -1.90 -12.21 -37.87
CA PHE A 22 -1.12 -11.93 -36.66
C PHE A 22 -1.32 -13.03 -35.60
N ALA A 23 -0.23 -13.61 -35.09
CA ALA A 23 -0.29 -14.74 -34.18
C ALA A 23 -0.69 -14.32 -32.74
N LEU A 24 -1.91 -14.66 -32.33
CA LEU A 24 -2.47 -14.40 -30.98
C LEU A 24 -1.96 -15.37 -29.89
N THR A 25 -0.76 -15.93 -30.04
CA THR A 25 -0.29 -17.08 -29.26
C THR A 25 0.26 -16.76 -27.86
N THR A 26 0.75 -15.55 -27.61
CA THR A 26 1.48 -15.20 -26.37
C THR A 26 0.59 -15.09 -25.13
N ARG A 27 -0.58 -14.43 -25.21
CA ARG A 27 -1.48 -14.22 -24.06
C ARG A 27 -1.94 -15.55 -23.41
N SER A 28 -2.11 -16.60 -24.20
CA SER A 28 -2.56 -17.92 -23.71
C SER A 28 -1.53 -18.62 -22.79
N ALA A 29 -0.23 -18.37 -22.99
CA ALA A 29 0.82 -18.97 -22.17
C ALA A 29 0.85 -18.38 -20.74
N THR A 30 0.77 -17.05 -20.63
CA THR A 30 0.77 -16.35 -19.33
C THR A 30 -0.43 -16.74 -18.47
N VAL A 31 -1.63 -16.76 -19.05
CA VAL A 31 -2.87 -17.16 -18.33
C VAL A 31 -2.78 -18.61 -17.85
N ARG A 32 -2.31 -19.55 -18.69
CA ARG A 32 -2.09 -20.95 -18.29
C ARG A 32 -1.04 -21.08 -17.17
N ARG A 33 0.03 -20.27 -17.20
CA ARG A 33 1.06 -20.26 -16.15
C ARG A 33 0.51 -19.80 -14.80
N ILE A 34 -0.23 -18.68 -14.77
CA ILE A 34 -0.86 -18.14 -13.56
C ILE A 34 -1.88 -19.14 -12.98
N HIS A 35 -2.76 -19.68 -13.83
CA HIS A 35 -3.76 -20.67 -13.41
C HIS A 35 -3.11 -21.95 -12.85
N GLY A 36 -2.04 -22.44 -13.49
CA GLY A 36 -1.24 -23.58 -12.99
C GLY A 36 -0.48 -23.28 -11.69
N THR A 37 -0.07 -22.05 -11.44
CA THR A 37 0.50 -21.64 -10.14
C THR A 37 -0.57 -21.60 -9.05
N TYR A 38 -1.73 -21.00 -9.32
CA TYR A 38 -2.86 -20.94 -8.39
C TYR A 38 -3.34 -22.34 -7.96
N ILE A 39 -3.52 -23.27 -8.93
CA ILE A 39 -3.86 -24.67 -8.64
C ILE A 39 -2.79 -25.36 -7.78
N ARG A 40 -1.50 -25.11 -8.03
CA ARG A 40 -0.41 -25.70 -7.22
C ARG A 40 -0.36 -25.15 -5.80
N MET A 41 -0.69 -23.87 -5.60
CA MET A 41 -0.84 -23.30 -4.25
C MET A 41 -2.04 -23.91 -3.52
N ALA A 42 -3.20 -24.01 -4.17
CA ALA A 42 -4.40 -24.62 -3.60
C ALA A 42 -4.18 -26.10 -3.21
N ARG A 43 -3.57 -26.91 -4.09
CA ARG A 43 -3.22 -28.31 -3.79
C ARG A 43 -2.26 -28.44 -2.61
N ARG A 44 -1.24 -27.59 -2.51
CA ARG A 44 -0.29 -27.59 -1.36
C ARG A 44 -0.94 -27.17 -0.03
N ALA A 45 -1.96 -26.29 -0.07
CA ALA A 45 -2.74 -25.97 1.12
C ALA A 45 -3.61 -27.16 1.56
N HIS A 46 -4.30 -27.81 0.61
CA HIS A 46 -5.17 -28.96 0.89
C HIS A 46 -4.38 -30.18 1.41
N GLN A 47 -3.23 -30.50 0.80
CA GLN A 47 -2.35 -31.58 1.28
C GLN A 47 -1.87 -31.37 2.72
N ARG A 48 -1.62 -30.12 3.13
CA ARG A 48 -1.22 -29.76 4.51
C ARG A 48 -2.37 -29.77 5.52
N ALA A 49 -3.62 -29.67 5.07
CA ALA A 49 -4.78 -29.90 5.91
C ALA A 49 -5.04 -31.40 6.10
N ALA A 50 -4.90 -32.19 5.03
CA ALA A 50 -5.03 -33.65 5.09
C ALA A 50 -3.97 -34.29 6.01
N SER A 51 -2.73 -33.79 6.00
CA SER A 51 -1.65 -34.27 6.86
C SER A 51 -1.74 -33.81 8.33
N ALA A 52 -2.86 -33.22 8.77
CA ALA A 52 -3.08 -32.74 10.13
C ALA A 52 -4.25 -33.45 10.85
N GLY A 53 -4.88 -34.45 10.21
CA GLY A 53 -6.02 -35.19 10.75
C GLY A 53 -5.62 -36.48 11.49
N CYS A 54 -5.83 -36.47 12.80
CA CYS A 54 -6.12 -37.60 13.70
C CYS A 54 -5.60 -39.02 13.31
N GLY A 55 -4.55 -39.46 14.01
CA GLY A 55 -4.29 -40.89 14.25
C GLY A 55 -4.15 -41.13 15.76
N ALA A 56 -4.99 -41.99 16.33
CA ALA A 56 -4.86 -42.45 17.71
C ALA A 56 -4.02 -43.75 17.74
N PRO A 57 -3.23 -44.00 18.81
CA PRO A 57 -2.33 -45.15 18.86
C PRO A 57 -3.06 -46.45 19.20
N HIS A 58 -2.51 -47.57 18.73
CA HIS A 58 -2.79 -48.90 19.27
C HIS A 58 -1.54 -49.40 20.01
N GLU A 59 -1.73 -50.18 21.06
CA GLU A 59 -0.68 -50.67 21.95
C GLU A 59 0.19 -51.78 21.30
N GLY A 60 1.44 -51.91 21.74
CA GLY A 60 2.34 -52.96 21.28
C GLY A 60 3.66 -52.99 22.06
N HIS A 61 3.76 -53.87 23.06
CA HIS A 61 5.00 -54.11 23.80
C HIS A 61 6.04 -54.85 22.94
N ALA A 62 7.30 -54.38 22.98
CA ALA A 62 8.48 -55.19 22.68
C ALA A 62 9.69 -54.66 23.46
N SER A 63 10.17 -55.43 24.43
CA SER A 63 11.34 -55.12 25.25
C SER A 63 12.60 -55.72 24.65
N TRP A 64 13.66 -54.93 24.48
CA TRP A 64 15.04 -55.43 24.47
C TRP A 64 15.97 -54.40 25.10
N GLU A 65 16.58 -54.77 26.22
CA GLU A 65 17.77 -54.09 26.72
C GLU A 65 18.97 -54.51 25.87
N ASN A 66 19.91 -53.58 25.64
CA ASN A 66 21.33 -53.92 25.72
C ASN A 66 22.19 -52.68 25.95
N ILE A 67 23.21 -52.87 26.77
CA ILE A 67 24.20 -51.87 27.17
C ILE A 67 25.32 -51.87 26.11
N TYR A 68 25.77 -50.72 25.63
CA TYR A 68 27.21 -50.56 25.34
C TYR A 68 27.70 -49.09 25.34
N VAL A 69 28.60 -48.82 26.29
CA VAL A 69 29.73 -47.87 26.29
C VAL A 69 29.66 -46.60 25.44
N ASP A 70 29.63 -45.45 26.12
CA ASP A 70 30.13 -44.16 25.61
C ASP A 70 31.67 -44.16 25.57
N THR A 71 32.25 -43.97 24.38
CA THR A 71 33.65 -43.51 24.22
C THR A 71 33.84 -42.68 22.95
N THR A 72 33.83 -41.34 23.10
CA THR A 72 34.53 -40.34 22.24
C THR A 72 33.99 -40.14 20.81
N PRO A 73 34.33 -39.01 20.11
CA PRO A 73 35.18 -37.88 20.52
C PRO A 73 34.44 -36.54 20.64
N THR A 74 35.12 -35.55 21.26
CA THR A 74 34.67 -34.16 21.35
C THR A 74 34.62 -33.49 19.97
N ASP A 75 33.42 -33.11 19.53
CA ASP A 75 33.24 -32.37 18.28
C ASP A 75 33.64 -30.89 18.45
N LEU A 76 34.65 -30.47 17.68
CA LEU A 76 35.14 -29.09 17.64
C LEU A 76 34.16 -28.09 17.00
N ASN A 77 32.99 -28.55 16.52
CA ASN A 77 31.94 -27.70 15.95
C ASN A 77 30.84 -27.28 16.95
N GLU A 78 30.73 -27.88 18.15
CA GLU A 78 29.81 -27.38 19.19
C GLU A 78 30.35 -26.14 19.91
N LEU A 79 30.38 -25.03 19.18
CA LEU A 79 30.30 -23.69 19.77
C LEU A 79 28.92 -23.53 20.43
N ASP A 80 28.81 -23.97 21.69
CA ASP A 80 27.56 -23.91 22.46
C ASP A 80 26.97 -22.49 22.41
N ARG A 81 25.80 -22.39 21.78
CA ARG A 81 25.07 -21.13 21.61
C ARG A 81 24.64 -20.55 22.96
N ARG A 82 24.46 -21.37 24.01
CA ARG A 82 24.19 -20.90 25.37
C ARG A 82 25.44 -20.27 25.97
N HIS A 83 26.62 -20.86 25.82
CA HIS A 83 27.88 -20.26 26.24
C HIS A 83 28.18 -18.97 25.46
N PHE A 84 27.97 -18.95 24.14
CA PHE A 84 28.10 -17.73 23.33
C PHE A 84 27.16 -16.61 23.83
N LEU A 85 25.88 -16.92 24.07
CA LEU A 85 24.92 -15.94 24.58
C LEU A 85 25.23 -15.48 26.02
N LYS A 86 25.74 -16.36 26.88
CA LYS A 86 26.21 -16.00 28.24
C LYS A 86 27.43 -15.07 28.18
N SER A 87 28.45 -15.44 27.42
CA SER A 87 29.69 -14.65 27.27
C SER A 87 29.45 -13.31 26.58
N ALA A 88 28.70 -13.29 25.47
CA ALA A 88 28.35 -12.06 24.76
C ALA A 88 27.41 -11.17 25.59
N GLY A 89 26.43 -11.76 26.28
CA GLY A 89 25.54 -11.03 27.19
C GLY A 89 26.30 -10.33 28.31
N ALA A 90 27.15 -11.06 29.03
CA ALA A 90 27.97 -10.50 30.10
C ALA A 90 28.90 -9.38 29.59
N GLY A 91 29.54 -9.57 28.43
CA GLY A 91 30.39 -8.55 27.81
C GLY A 91 29.64 -7.28 27.42
N VAL A 92 28.43 -7.40 26.86
CA VAL A 92 27.58 -6.24 26.51
C VAL A 92 27.10 -5.49 27.76
N THR A 93 26.72 -6.19 28.83
CA THR A 93 26.33 -5.54 30.09
C THR A 93 27.51 -4.81 30.74
N ALA A 94 28.70 -5.40 30.78
CA ALA A 94 29.89 -4.75 31.32
C ALA A 94 30.28 -3.50 30.50
N ALA A 95 30.26 -3.58 29.17
CA ALA A 95 30.58 -2.46 28.29
C ALA A 95 29.53 -1.32 28.34
N ALA A 96 28.29 -1.61 28.75
CA ALA A 96 27.27 -0.59 28.99
C ALA A 96 27.53 0.23 30.27
N LEU A 97 28.05 -0.42 31.32
CA LEU A 97 28.33 0.19 32.63
C LEU A 97 29.57 1.10 32.63
N LEU A 98 30.47 0.95 31.66
CA LEU A 98 31.70 1.75 31.54
C LEU A 98 31.53 3.04 30.72
N ARG A 99 30.34 3.32 30.17
CA ARG A 99 30.08 4.57 29.44
C ARG A 99 29.98 5.73 30.42
N SER A 100 30.74 6.80 30.18
CA SER A 100 30.54 8.06 30.88
C SER A 100 29.13 8.63 30.59
N PRO A 101 28.55 9.45 31.48
CA PRO A 101 27.27 10.11 31.22
C PRO A 101 27.24 10.92 29.90
N ARG A 102 28.41 11.44 29.48
CA ARG A 102 28.59 12.15 28.20
C ARG A 102 28.42 11.22 26.99
N GLU A 103 28.96 10.00 27.04
CA GLU A 103 28.82 9.00 25.98
C GLU A 103 27.42 8.39 25.96
N ALA A 104 26.79 8.19 27.13
CA ALA A 104 25.40 7.78 27.23
C ALA A 104 24.46 8.82 26.57
N ALA A 105 24.63 10.11 26.90
CA ALA A 105 23.87 11.20 26.28
C ALA A 105 24.12 11.31 24.77
N ALA A 106 25.37 11.19 24.33
CA ALA A 106 25.71 11.21 22.90
C ALA A 106 25.08 10.03 22.14
N ALA A 107 25.07 8.82 22.72
CA ALA A 107 24.42 7.66 22.13
C ALA A 107 22.89 7.81 22.10
N GLN A 108 22.28 8.39 23.15
CA GLN A 108 20.85 8.67 23.20
C GLN A 108 20.44 9.71 22.15
N GLU A 109 21.22 10.77 21.94
CA GLU A 109 20.94 11.77 20.89
C GLU A 109 21.16 11.19 19.48
N GLN A 110 22.17 10.36 19.27
CA GLN A 110 22.32 9.61 18.01
C GLN A 110 21.12 8.68 17.76
N ALA A 111 20.60 8.00 18.78
CA ALA A 111 19.40 7.19 18.67
C ALA A 111 18.14 8.02 18.40
N ARG A 112 17.98 9.18 19.06
CA ARG A 112 16.90 10.14 18.80
C ARG A 112 16.93 10.64 17.37
N LYS A 113 18.11 11.06 16.88
CA LYS A 113 18.32 11.47 15.50
C LYS A 113 17.99 10.35 14.52
N ALA A 114 18.49 9.13 14.76
CA ALA A 114 18.20 7.97 13.92
C ALA A 114 16.72 7.53 13.95
N ALA A 115 15.97 7.86 15.00
CA ALA A 115 14.52 7.68 15.07
C ALA A 115 13.79 8.78 14.26
N LEU A 116 14.13 10.05 14.46
CA LEU A 116 13.59 11.19 13.69
C LEU A 116 13.85 11.04 12.19
N ASP A 117 15.01 10.53 11.80
CA ASP A 117 15.36 10.19 10.42
C ASP A 117 14.47 9.08 9.81
N ARG A 118 13.72 8.32 10.62
CA ARG A 118 12.75 7.32 10.14
C ARG A 118 11.32 7.88 10.07
N LEU A 119 11.07 9.06 10.64
CA LEU A 119 9.75 9.69 10.63
C LEU A 119 9.54 10.53 9.37
N ALA A 120 8.29 10.66 8.95
CA ALA A 120 7.89 11.57 7.87
C ALA A 120 6.58 12.29 8.22
N SER A 121 6.56 13.60 8.01
CA SER A 121 5.35 14.43 8.11
C SER A 121 4.38 14.05 6.99
N ASN A 122 3.12 13.76 7.33
CA ASN A 122 2.15 13.20 6.39
C ASN A 122 1.03 14.20 6.07
N THR A 123 0.82 14.46 4.79
CA THR A 123 -0.22 15.38 4.31
C THR A 123 -1.66 14.87 4.49
N TYR A 124 -1.89 13.59 4.78
CA TYR A 124 -3.23 13.01 4.90
C TYR A 124 -4.02 13.48 6.15
N PRO A 125 -3.50 13.40 7.40
CA PRO A 125 -4.19 13.96 8.57
C PRO A 125 -4.31 15.49 8.48
N LEU A 126 -3.27 16.15 7.98
CA LEU A 126 -3.21 17.60 7.83
C LEU A 126 -4.03 18.14 6.63
N ARG A 127 -4.63 17.25 5.82
CA ARG A 127 -5.38 17.56 4.60
C ARG A 127 -6.34 18.76 4.73
N PRO A 128 -7.08 18.97 5.84
CA PRO A 128 -7.98 20.11 5.95
C PRO A 128 -7.30 21.49 6.05
N LEU A 129 -6.01 21.57 6.36
CA LEU A 129 -5.23 22.81 6.32
C LEU A 129 -4.93 23.27 4.88
N PHE A 130 -4.92 22.35 3.93
CA PHE A 130 -4.48 22.65 2.56
C PHE A 130 -5.56 23.36 1.75
N LYS A 131 -5.13 24.38 0.99
CA LYS A 131 -5.86 24.86 -0.19
C LYS A 131 -6.06 23.68 -1.16
N GLN A 132 -7.29 23.51 -1.62
CA GLN A 132 -7.67 22.44 -2.54
C GLN A 132 -8.53 23.02 -3.66
N ARG A 133 -8.32 22.52 -4.89
CA ARG A 133 -9.26 22.77 -5.99
C ARG A 133 -10.61 22.22 -5.58
N THR A 134 -11.56 23.11 -5.30
CA THR A 134 -12.96 22.71 -5.14
C THR A 134 -13.41 22.04 -6.44
N ALA A 135 -14.21 20.98 -6.34
CA ALA A 135 -15.01 20.59 -7.48
C ALA A 135 -15.95 21.75 -7.76
N SER A 136 -15.85 22.34 -8.95
CA SER A 136 -16.68 23.48 -9.34
C SER A 136 -18.14 23.06 -9.19
N SER A 137 -18.81 23.64 -8.20
CA SER A 137 -20.23 23.44 -7.99
C SER A 137 -20.94 24.18 -9.12
N THR A 138 -21.15 23.47 -10.24
CA THR A 138 -21.80 23.98 -11.46
C THR A 138 -23.04 24.76 -11.06
N GLY A 139 -23.14 26.01 -11.52
CA GLY A 139 -24.06 27.03 -10.99
C GLY A 139 -25.55 26.83 -11.29
N GLY A 140 -26.07 25.62 -11.07
CA GLY A 140 -27.50 25.36 -10.98
C GLY A 140 -28.01 25.79 -9.61
N GLY A 141 -28.90 26.78 -9.57
CA GLY A 141 -29.38 27.36 -8.33
C GLY A 141 -30.34 26.47 -7.53
N GLY A 142 -30.54 26.85 -6.27
CA GLY A 142 -31.83 26.72 -5.60
C GLY A 142 -32.34 25.32 -5.22
N THR A 143 -31.63 24.24 -5.50
CA THR A 143 -31.94 22.92 -4.90
C THR A 143 -30.82 22.51 -3.97
N ALA A 144 -31.15 22.27 -2.69
CA ALA A 144 -30.23 21.69 -1.74
C ALA A 144 -29.94 20.25 -2.20
N ARG A 145 -28.85 20.08 -2.95
CA ARG A 145 -28.41 18.79 -3.52
C ARG A 145 -28.29 17.80 -2.36
N ALA A 146 -29.29 16.93 -2.23
CA ALA A 146 -29.50 16.10 -1.06
C ALA A 146 -28.17 15.46 -0.64
N VAL A 147 -27.77 15.68 0.62
CA VAL A 147 -26.47 15.25 1.14
C VAL A 147 -26.37 13.75 0.91
N GLY A 148 -25.63 13.37 -0.14
CA GLY A 148 -25.74 12.03 -0.70
C GLY A 148 -25.40 11.01 0.38
N ARG A 149 -26.40 10.20 0.75
CA ARG A 149 -26.40 9.28 1.91
C ARG A 149 -24.97 8.87 2.24
N ARG A 150 -24.46 9.27 3.41
CA ARG A 150 -23.11 8.88 3.83
C ARG A 150 -23.07 7.36 3.75
N ARG A 151 -21.98 6.80 3.25
CA ARG A 151 -21.91 5.36 2.94
C ARG A 151 -21.92 4.56 4.26
N GLY A 152 -23.12 4.19 4.70
CA GLY A 152 -23.45 3.76 6.06
C GLY A 152 -24.88 4.14 6.49
N ASP A 153 -25.51 5.15 5.85
CA ASP A 153 -26.89 5.60 6.09
C ASP A 153 -27.92 4.65 5.41
N PHE A 154 -27.85 3.37 5.75
CA PHE A 154 -28.89 2.39 5.51
C PHE A 154 -29.60 2.14 6.85
N PRO A 155 -30.68 2.88 7.18
CA PRO A 155 -31.35 2.75 8.48
C PRO A 155 -31.91 1.34 8.69
N GLU A 156 -32.34 0.71 7.59
CA GLU A 156 -32.80 -0.69 7.52
C GLU A 156 -31.73 -1.69 7.99
N ASP A 157 -30.44 -1.44 7.72
CA ASP A 157 -29.32 -2.25 8.23
C ASP A 157 -28.96 -1.90 9.68
N ALA A 158 -29.19 -0.66 10.11
CA ALA A 158 -28.71 -0.15 11.39
C ALA A 158 -29.42 -0.81 12.59
N GLU A 159 -30.73 -1.02 12.51
CA GLU A 159 -31.49 -1.74 13.55
C GLU A 159 -31.15 -3.24 13.55
N ALA A 160 -30.97 -3.85 12.37
CA ALA A 160 -30.56 -5.25 12.25
C ALA A 160 -29.16 -5.51 12.85
N VAL A 161 -28.21 -4.60 12.61
CA VAL A 161 -26.86 -4.66 13.21
C VAL A 161 -26.89 -4.35 14.71
N ALA A 162 -27.78 -3.48 15.19
CA ALA A 162 -27.96 -3.24 16.62
C ALA A 162 -28.60 -4.42 17.36
N ALA A 163 -29.40 -5.23 16.67
CA ALA A 163 -30.04 -6.42 17.21
C ALA A 163 -29.16 -7.69 17.18
N ASP A 164 -28.10 -7.72 16.36
CA ASP A 164 -27.17 -8.86 16.31
C ASP A 164 -26.27 -8.90 17.57
N PRO A 165 -26.39 -9.93 18.44
CA PRO A 165 -25.54 -10.03 19.63
C PRO A 165 -24.05 -10.16 19.31
N ASN A 166 -23.69 -10.62 18.09
CA ASN A 166 -22.30 -10.69 17.64
C ASN A 166 -21.72 -9.30 17.29
N ALA A 167 -22.57 -8.33 16.98
CA ALA A 167 -22.14 -6.96 16.66
C ALA A 167 -21.88 -6.10 17.92
N ALA A 168 -22.32 -6.52 19.11
CA ALA A 168 -22.27 -5.71 20.33
C ALA A 168 -20.86 -5.16 20.68
N GLU A 169 -19.81 -5.98 20.57
CA GLU A 169 -18.43 -5.51 20.80
C GLU A 169 -17.99 -4.51 19.71
N ALA A 170 -18.27 -4.81 18.44
CA ALA A 170 -17.92 -3.95 17.31
C ALA A 170 -18.62 -2.59 17.39
N LEU A 171 -19.88 -2.56 17.83
CA LEU A 171 -20.64 -1.34 18.12
C LEU A 171 -20.05 -0.57 19.30
N ALA A 172 -19.72 -1.24 20.41
CA ALA A 172 -19.06 -0.59 21.55
C ALA A 172 -17.69 0.01 21.19
N VAL A 173 -16.94 -0.62 20.28
CA VAL A 173 -15.70 -0.05 19.71
C VAL A 173 -16.00 1.11 18.76
N ALA A 174 -17.04 1.02 17.93
CA ALA A 174 -17.45 2.09 17.02
C ALA A 174 -17.93 3.35 17.76
N GLU A 175 -18.68 3.20 18.87
CA GLU A 175 -19.11 4.31 19.72
C GLU A 175 -17.92 4.96 20.45
N LYS A 176 -17.01 4.17 21.03
CA LYS A 176 -15.76 4.69 21.60
C LYS A 176 -14.94 5.46 20.56
N ALA A 177 -14.88 4.98 19.32
CA ALA A 177 -14.22 5.68 18.21
C ALA A 177 -15.00 6.93 17.75
N ARG A 178 -16.33 6.97 17.87
CA ARG A 178 -17.15 8.15 17.57
C ARG A 178 -16.94 9.24 18.63
N ALA A 179 -16.98 8.88 19.92
CA ALA A 179 -16.68 9.78 21.02
C ALA A 179 -15.26 10.35 20.93
N ALA A 180 -14.26 9.50 20.69
CA ALA A 180 -12.87 9.96 20.50
C ALA A 180 -12.71 10.92 19.30
N ARG A 181 -13.50 10.74 18.23
CA ARG A 181 -13.52 11.65 17.07
C ARG A 181 -14.23 12.97 17.32
N ALA A 182 -15.18 13.03 18.26
CA ALA A 182 -15.87 14.26 18.63
C ALA A 182 -14.95 15.28 19.33
N HIS A 183 -13.80 14.82 19.85
CA HIS A 183 -12.75 15.68 20.43
C HIS A 183 -11.61 16.02 19.46
N LEU A 184 -11.70 15.61 18.18
CA LEU A 184 -10.72 16.03 17.16
C LEU A 184 -11.08 17.41 16.63
N PRO A 185 -10.11 18.33 16.47
CA PRO A 185 -10.38 19.67 15.97
C PRO A 185 -10.94 19.61 14.54
N SER A 186 -12.00 20.39 14.30
CA SER A 186 -12.62 20.53 12.99
C SER A 186 -11.71 21.25 11.98
N ALA A 187 -12.08 21.22 10.71
CA ALA A 187 -11.32 21.92 9.66
C ALA A 187 -11.20 23.44 9.91
N PRO A 188 -12.25 24.16 10.34
CA PRO A 188 -12.12 25.57 10.76
C PRO A 188 -11.18 25.76 11.96
N GLU A 189 -11.27 24.96 13.02
CA GLU A 189 -10.41 25.10 14.21
C GLU A 189 -8.93 24.83 13.88
N MET A 190 -8.65 23.82 13.05
CA MET A 190 -7.31 23.57 12.57
C MET A 190 -6.78 24.73 11.71
N LYS A 191 -7.58 25.30 10.80
CA LYS A 191 -7.18 26.49 10.02
C LYS A 191 -7.00 27.74 10.89
N ALA A 192 -7.81 27.92 11.93
CA ALA A 192 -7.66 29.03 12.86
C ALA A 192 -6.37 28.92 13.69
N LYS A 193 -5.94 27.71 14.05
CA LYS A 193 -4.70 27.47 14.81
C LYS A 193 -3.43 27.48 13.95
N TYR A 194 -3.49 26.93 12.74
CA TYR A 194 -2.31 26.65 11.90
C TYR A 194 -2.26 27.42 10.57
N GLY A 195 -3.27 28.25 10.28
CA GLY A 195 -3.44 28.90 8.99
C GLY A 195 -3.99 27.97 7.90
N GLU A 196 -4.10 28.50 6.69
CA GLU A 196 -4.40 27.73 5.47
C GLU A 196 -3.18 27.73 4.55
N ILE A 197 -2.69 26.55 4.17
CA ILE A 197 -1.39 26.36 3.51
C ILE A 197 -1.52 25.78 2.09
N THR A 198 -0.51 25.98 1.26
CA THR A 198 -0.30 25.22 0.02
C THR A 198 0.67 24.06 0.24
N LEU A 199 0.87 23.20 -0.78
CA LEU A 199 1.93 22.19 -0.72
C LEU A 199 3.34 22.77 -0.90
N LEU A 200 3.48 24.04 -1.31
CA LEU A 200 4.77 24.76 -1.31
C LEU A 200 5.15 25.26 0.09
N ASP A 201 4.17 25.52 0.97
CA ASP A 201 4.41 25.94 2.35
C ASP A 201 4.70 24.75 3.30
N PHE A 202 4.21 23.56 2.94
CA PHE A 202 4.31 22.34 3.76
C PHE A 202 5.73 21.92 4.18
N PRO A 203 6.80 22.12 3.37
CA PRO A 203 8.19 21.93 3.81
C PRO A 203 8.56 22.79 5.02
N GLN A 204 8.16 24.06 5.03
CA GLN A 204 8.44 25.00 6.13
C GLN A 204 7.53 24.71 7.33
N PHE A 205 6.23 24.49 7.11
CA PHE A 205 5.30 24.03 8.14
C PHE A 205 5.80 22.78 8.87
N THR A 206 6.35 21.81 8.14
CA THR A 206 6.92 20.57 8.70
C THR A 206 8.11 20.87 9.60
N LYS A 207 9.03 21.74 9.16
CA LYS A 207 10.21 22.15 9.92
C LYS A 207 9.85 22.84 11.24
N ASP A 208 8.87 23.73 11.20
CA ASP A 208 8.47 24.56 12.35
C ASP A 208 7.57 23.80 13.33
N THR A 209 6.69 22.93 12.83
CA THR A 209 5.75 22.15 13.66
C THR A 209 6.37 20.87 14.21
N PHE A 210 7.35 20.28 13.52
CA PHE A 210 7.97 19.00 13.88
C PHE A 210 9.51 19.06 13.87
N PRO A 211 10.15 19.78 14.82
CA PRO A 211 11.60 19.95 14.87
C PRO A 211 12.38 18.63 14.75
N GLY A 212 13.24 18.54 13.74
CA GLY A 212 14.05 17.36 13.42
C GLY A 212 13.42 16.36 12.44
N VAL A 213 12.13 16.46 12.12
CA VAL A 213 11.49 15.66 11.05
C VAL A 213 11.80 16.29 9.70
N THR A 214 12.69 15.65 8.94
CA THR A 214 13.14 16.18 7.63
C THR A 214 12.43 15.54 6.42
N ARG A 215 11.59 14.52 6.63
CA ARG A 215 10.99 13.73 5.54
C ARG A 215 9.48 13.96 5.45
N MET A 216 8.92 13.78 4.25
CA MET A 216 7.48 13.97 3.98
C MET A 216 6.85 12.86 3.13
N ASP A 217 5.57 12.54 3.39
CA ASP A 217 4.67 11.84 2.47
C ASP A 217 3.60 12.80 1.94
N MET A 218 3.61 13.03 0.63
CA MET A 218 2.73 13.96 -0.06
C MET A 218 1.66 13.23 -0.87
N ARG A 219 0.38 13.55 -0.62
CA ARG A 219 -0.74 13.04 -1.41
C ARG A 219 -0.83 13.77 -2.74
N SER A 220 -0.88 13.04 -3.86
CA SER A 220 -0.83 13.65 -5.21
C SER A 220 -1.96 14.65 -5.51
N ALA A 221 -3.10 14.53 -4.82
CA ALA A 221 -4.24 15.45 -4.94
C ALA A 221 -4.03 16.84 -4.29
N LEU A 222 -2.81 17.16 -3.83
CA LEU A 222 -2.42 18.46 -3.26
C LEU A 222 -1.34 19.18 -4.09
N PHE A 223 -0.96 18.63 -5.25
CA PHE A 223 0.09 19.20 -6.12
C PHE A 223 -0.47 20.28 -7.05
N GLY A 224 0.39 21.24 -7.42
CA GLY A 224 0.06 22.39 -8.25
C GLY A 224 -0.54 23.56 -7.47
N ASP A 225 -0.62 24.72 -8.12
CA ASP A 225 -1.35 25.87 -7.60
C ASP A 225 -2.85 25.72 -7.90
N VAL A 226 -3.70 25.85 -6.89
CA VAL A 226 -5.17 25.68 -7.07
C VAL A 226 -5.78 26.76 -7.97
N THR A 227 -5.05 27.84 -8.28
CA THR A 227 -5.46 28.96 -9.13
C THR A 227 -4.92 28.89 -10.57
N ASP A 228 -3.97 27.99 -10.88
CA ASP A 228 -3.42 27.81 -12.23
C ASP A 228 -3.91 26.51 -12.87
N ASP A 229 -4.97 26.63 -13.69
CA ASP A 229 -5.54 25.52 -14.45
C ASP A 229 -4.55 24.88 -15.44
N SER A 230 -3.51 25.59 -15.87
CA SER A 230 -2.53 25.06 -16.83
C SER A 230 -1.58 23.99 -16.24
N MET A 231 -1.62 23.79 -14.91
CA MET A 231 -0.92 22.70 -14.22
C MET A 231 -1.72 21.39 -14.17
N PHE A 232 -2.97 21.36 -14.65
CA PHE A 232 -3.89 20.23 -14.45
C PHE A 232 -4.42 19.67 -15.78
N PHE A 233 -4.83 18.40 -15.75
CA PHE A 233 -5.64 17.85 -16.82
C PHE A 233 -7.02 18.53 -16.86
N PRO A 234 -7.70 18.56 -18.02
CA PRO A 234 -9.08 19.04 -18.13
C PRO A 234 -10.02 18.34 -17.13
N PRO A 235 -11.03 19.04 -16.59
CA PRO A 235 -11.99 18.45 -15.66
C PRO A 235 -12.83 17.37 -16.34
N GLU A 236 -12.98 16.22 -15.70
CA GLU A 236 -13.69 15.06 -16.23
C GLU A 236 -14.92 14.77 -15.36
N ASN A 237 -16.10 14.61 -15.97
CA ASN A 237 -17.34 14.26 -15.26
C ASN A 237 -17.66 15.16 -14.04
N GLY A 238 -17.41 16.47 -14.18
CA GLY A 238 -17.62 17.46 -13.11
C GLY A 238 -16.62 17.40 -11.95
N ARG A 239 -15.49 16.70 -12.13
CA ARG A 239 -14.39 16.64 -11.16
C ARG A 239 -13.20 17.45 -11.69
N PRO A 240 -12.45 18.17 -10.84
CA PRO A 240 -11.17 18.75 -11.24
C PRO A 240 -10.25 17.65 -11.75
N GLY A 241 -9.51 17.91 -12.82
CA GLY A 241 -8.47 17.00 -13.28
C GLY A 241 -7.33 16.88 -12.27
N GLY A 242 -6.55 15.81 -12.38
CA GLY A 242 -5.33 15.65 -11.60
C GLY A 242 -4.25 16.65 -12.05
N PHE A 243 -3.27 16.90 -11.18
CA PHE A 243 -2.06 17.62 -11.54
C PHE A 243 -1.30 16.86 -12.65
N ASP A 244 -0.82 17.59 -13.66
CA ASP A 244 0.02 17.06 -14.73
C ASP A 244 1.49 17.46 -14.53
N PRO A 245 2.34 16.55 -14.01
CA PRO A 245 3.75 16.84 -13.74
C PRO A 245 4.61 17.08 -15.00
N LEU A 246 4.06 16.85 -16.20
CA LEU A 246 4.72 17.12 -17.49
C LEU A 246 4.11 18.32 -18.25
N SER A 247 3.13 19.02 -17.68
CA SER A 247 2.74 20.35 -18.18
C SER A 247 3.88 21.35 -17.94
N PRO A 248 4.08 22.39 -18.78
CA PRO A 248 5.15 23.37 -18.56
C PRO A 248 5.02 24.08 -17.19
N SER A 249 3.80 24.44 -16.80
CA SER A 249 3.49 25.09 -15.53
C SER A 249 3.64 24.13 -14.35
N GLY A 250 3.16 22.88 -14.46
CA GLY A 250 3.35 21.85 -13.44
C GLY A 250 4.82 21.48 -13.25
N ARG A 251 5.61 21.45 -14.33
CA ARG A 251 7.06 21.25 -14.22
C ARG A 251 7.74 22.40 -13.49
N LYS A 252 7.46 23.65 -13.88
CA LYS A 252 7.94 24.85 -13.18
C LYS A 252 7.56 24.84 -11.69
N TRP A 253 6.36 24.38 -11.35
CA TRP A 253 5.90 24.22 -9.97
C TRP A 253 6.69 23.14 -9.20
N LEU A 254 6.99 22.00 -9.83
CA LEU A 254 7.86 20.97 -9.23
C LEU A 254 9.29 21.47 -9.02
N ASP A 255 9.85 22.20 -9.98
CA ASP A 255 11.18 22.82 -9.83
C ASP A 255 11.16 23.88 -8.71
N THR A 256 10.06 24.63 -8.53
CA THR A 256 9.86 25.53 -7.37
C THR A 256 9.79 24.77 -6.05
N LEU A 257 9.03 23.67 -5.97
CA LEU A 257 8.98 22.82 -4.78
C LEU A 257 10.36 22.24 -4.43
N ALA A 258 11.11 21.73 -5.43
CA ALA A 258 12.47 21.23 -5.24
C ALA A 258 13.40 22.27 -4.60
N ASN A 259 13.33 23.53 -5.07
CA ASN A 259 14.09 24.64 -4.49
C ASN A 259 13.68 24.95 -3.04
N ILE A 260 12.41 24.78 -2.66
CA ILE A 260 11.94 24.96 -1.27
C ILE A 260 12.38 23.79 -0.38
N LEU A 261 12.36 22.54 -0.87
CA LEU A 261 12.89 21.38 -0.16
C LEU A 261 14.37 21.59 0.24
N VAL A 262 15.20 22.03 -0.72
CA VAL A 262 16.61 22.38 -0.48
C VAL A 262 16.76 23.50 0.55
N LYS A 263 16.03 24.62 0.39
CA LYS A 263 16.10 25.77 1.33
C LYS A 263 15.65 25.43 2.75
N THR A 264 14.67 24.55 2.91
CA THR A 264 14.15 24.14 4.22
C THR A 264 14.99 23.06 4.90
N GLY A 265 15.78 22.30 4.13
CA GLY A 265 16.50 21.12 4.61
C GLY A 265 15.61 19.87 4.69
N THR A 266 14.52 19.83 3.92
CA THR A 266 13.54 18.74 3.93
C THR A 266 13.54 17.96 2.60
N LYS A 267 12.90 16.79 2.58
CA LYS A 267 12.81 15.93 1.38
C LYS A 267 11.52 15.13 1.34
N VAL A 268 11.00 14.89 0.14
CA VAL A 268 9.84 14.01 -0.06
C VAL A 268 10.33 12.57 -0.14
N GLN A 269 9.89 11.74 0.81
CA GLN A 269 10.27 10.33 0.90
C GLN A 269 9.32 9.43 0.11
N HIS A 270 8.06 9.86 0.00
CA HIS A 270 6.97 9.14 -0.67
C HIS A 270 5.98 10.10 -1.33
N ILE A 271 5.36 9.65 -2.43
CA ILE A 271 4.07 10.19 -2.86
C ILE A 271 2.99 9.11 -2.77
N SER A 272 2.02 9.38 -1.91
CA SER A 272 0.69 8.78 -1.86
C SER A 272 -0.12 9.14 -3.13
N ASN A 273 0.16 8.49 -4.28
CA ASN A 273 -0.48 8.83 -5.57
C ASN A 273 -1.78 8.05 -5.84
N ASN A 274 -2.85 8.79 -6.16
CA ASN A 274 -4.16 8.26 -6.55
C ASN A 274 -4.53 8.56 -8.03
N ALA A 275 -3.65 9.17 -8.82
CA ALA A 275 -3.92 9.55 -10.21
C ALA A 275 -4.07 8.36 -11.20
N PRO A 276 -3.33 7.23 -11.05
CA PRO A 276 -3.58 6.05 -11.88
C PRO A 276 -4.96 5.43 -11.64
N PHE A 277 -5.61 5.01 -12.72
CA PHE A 277 -6.93 4.37 -12.75
C PHE A 277 -6.91 3.15 -13.69
N GLU A 278 -7.87 2.23 -13.57
CA GLU A 278 -8.10 1.10 -14.50
C GLU A 278 -6.88 0.16 -14.72
N LEU A 279 -5.88 0.16 -13.83
CA LEU A 279 -4.67 -0.69 -13.91
C LEU A 279 -4.97 -2.20 -13.95
N ALA A 280 -6.12 -2.61 -13.41
CA ALA A 280 -6.62 -3.99 -13.42
C ALA A 280 -7.60 -4.30 -14.58
N SER A 281 -7.91 -3.35 -15.46
CA SER A 281 -8.98 -3.49 -16.46
C SER A 281 -8.59 -4.40 -17.62
N TYR A 282 -9.52 -5.27 -18.01
CA TYR A 282 -9.30 -6.38 -18.95
C TYR A 282 -10.57 -6.69 -19.75
N GLY A 283 -10.46 -7.62 -20.71
CA GLY A 283 -11.61 -8.26 -21.35
C GLY A 283 -12.06 -7.66 -22.68
N SER A 284 -11.65 -6.43 -23.01
CA SER A 284 -11.89 -5.81 -24.31
C SER A 284 -10.72 -4.90 -24.73
N PRO A 285 -10.59 -4.51 -26.01
CA PRO A 285 -9.59 -3.56 -26.47
C PRO A 285 -9.67 -2.21 -25.75
N GLU A 286 -10.88 -1.76 -25.43
CA GLU A 286 -11.14 -0.50 -24.73
C GLU A 286 -10.73 -0.58 -23.25
N ALA A 287 -10.88 -1.76 -22.63
CA ALA A 287 -10.41 -2.01 -21.27
C ALA A 287 -8.87 -2.05 -21.20
N ASP A 288 -8.21 -2.72 -22.17
CA ASP A 288 -6.76 -2.67 -22.34
C ASP A 288 -6.26 -1.23 -22.63
N ALA A 289 -7.02 -0.42 -23.37
CA ALA A 289 -6.70 0.99 -23.62
C ALA A 289 -6.78 1.83 -22.35
N ARG A 290 -7.84 1.69 -21.54
CA ARG A 290 -7.95 2.38 -20.23
C ARG A 290 -6.83 1.98 -19.28
N ARG A 291 -6.48 0.69 -19.23
CA ARG A 291 -5.33 0.19 -18.45
C ARG A 291 -4.02 0.84 -18.88
N LYS A 292 -3.75 0.91 -20.19
CA LYS A 292 -2.56 1.58 -20.74
C LYS A 292 -2.55 3.09 -20.44
N ALA A 293 -3.70 3.76 -20.45
CA ALA A 293 -3.80 5.16 -20.04
C ALA A 293 -3.45 5.34 -18.55
N GLY A 294 -3.91 4.45 -17.67
CA GLY A 294 -3.52 4.42 -16.26
C GLY A 294 -2.02 4.22 -16.04
N VAL A 295 -1.40 3.29 -16.79
CA VAL A 295 0.06 3.06 -16.77
C VAL A 295 0.83 4.27 -17.35
N ALA A 296 0.31 4.92 -18.39
CA ALA A 296 0.90 6.15 -18.92
C ALA A 296 0.85 7.30 -17.89
N MET A 297 -0.27 7.47 -17.18
CA MET A 297 -0.41 8.42 -16.08
C MET A 297 0.61 8.15 -14.97
N ALA A 298 0.76 6.89 -14.56
CA ALA A 298 1.77 6.47 -13.60
C ALA A 298 3.21 6.80 -14.07
N LYS A 299 3.51 6.58 -15.35
CA LYS A 299 4.80 6.94 -15.97
C LYS A 299 5.05 8.47 -15.96
N ARG A 300 4.05 9.32 -16.26
CA ARG A 300 4.16 10.79 -16.11
C ARG A 300 4.52 11.19 -14.68
N TRP A 301 3.86 10.56 -13.69
CA TRP A 301 4.14 10.83 -12.28
C TRP A 301 5.53 10.36 -11.81
N LEU A 302 6.11 9.33 -12.42
CA LEU A 302 7.50 8.93 -12.14
C LEU A 302 8.51 9.99 -12.62
N GLU A 303 8.24 10.67 -13.74
CA GLU A 303 9.05 11.83 -14.17
C GLU A 303 8.99 12.95 -13.13
N GLY A 304 7.76 13.30 -12.67
CA GLY A 304 7.58 14.32 -11.63
C GLY A 304 8.24 13.96 -10.30
N CYS A 305 8.27 12.67 -9.95
CA CYS A 305 8.97 12.18 -8.77
C CYS A 305 10.50 12.32 -8.89
N ALA A 306 11.06 12.15 -10.09
CA ALA A 306 12.49 12.30 -10.32
C ALA A 306 12.96 13.75 -10.10
N VAL A 307 12.15 14.76 -10.47
CA VAL A 307 12.43 16.18 -10.20
C VAL A 307 12.62 16.47 -8.70
N LEU A 308 11.87 15.77 -7.85
CA LEU A 308 11.89 15.93 -6.40
C LEU A 308 12.85 14.95 -5.68
N GLY A 309 13.62 14.14 -6.42
CA GLY A 309 14.54 13.15 -5.86
C GLY A 309 13.87 12.00 -5.07
N ILE A 310 12.59 11.76 -5.29
CA ILE A 310 11.75 10.85 -4.51
C ILE A 310 12.15 9.39 -4.75
N LYS A 311 12.26 8.60 -3.66
CA LYS A 311 12.62 7.18 -3.73
C LYS A 311 11.44 6.21 -3.82
N SER A 312 10.20 6.66 -3.65
CA SER A 312 9.03 5.79 -3.76
C SER A 312 7.71 6.50 -4.08
N MET A 313 6.81 5.81 -4.76
CA MET A 313 5.44 6.27 -5.02
C MET A 313 4.45 5.10 -4.99
N ARG A 314 3.35 5.27 -4.27
CA ARG A 314 2.21 4.35 -4.28
C ARG A 314 1.46 4.49 -5.60
N MET A 315 1.14 3.39 -6.27
CA MET A 315 0.38 3.39 -7.54
C MET A 315 -1.05 2.85 -7.37
N ASN A 316 -1.78 3.29 -6.34
CA ASN A 316 -3.11 2.76 -6.04
C ASN A 316 -4.16 3.84 -5.76
N SER A 317 -5.36 3.62 -6.31
CA SER A 317 -6.57 4.41 -6.09
C SER A 317 -7.77 3.46 -6.02
N PRO A 318 -8.92 3.84 -5.41
CA PRO A 318 -10.13 3.02 -5.39
C PRO A 318 -10.76 2.70 -6.77
N ARG A 319 -10.14 3.15 -7.86
CA ARG A 319 -10.48 2.81 -9.26
C ARG A 319 -9.30 2.22 -10.05
N ALA A 320 -8.09 2.19 -9.49
CA ALA A 320 -6.93 1.56 -10.13
C ALA A 320 -7.13 0.05 -10.23
N LEU A 321 -7.70 -0.55 -9.19
CA LEU A 321 -7.72 -2.00 -8.99
C LEU A 321 -9.13 -2.59 -8.99
N GLY A 322 -9.95 -2.16 -9.95
CA GLY A 322 -11.32 -2.63 -10.17
C GLY A 322 -12.36 -1.92 -9.30
N PRO A 323 -13.57 -2.49 -9.16
CA PRO A 323 -14.63 -1.96 -8.30
C PRO A 323 -14.19 -1.88 -6.83
N SER A 324 -14.77 -0.95 -6.05
CA SER A 324 -14.38 -0.72 -4.64
C SER A 324 -14.50 -1.96 -3.73
N ILE A 325 -15.32 -2.94 -4.12
CA ILE A 325 -15.43 -4.26 -3.50
C ILE A 325 -14.92 -5.27 -4.54
N ARG A 326 -13.99 -6.15 -4.14
CA ARG A 326 -13.54 -7.25 -5.00
C ARG A 326 -14.71 -8.19 -5.37
N PRO A 327 -14.65 -8.91 -6.51
CA PRO A 327 -15.56 -10.04 -6.74
C PRO A 327 -15.49 -11.01 -5.55
N ASN A 328 -16.65 -11.50 -5.10
CA ASN A 328 -16.72 -12.53 -4.06
C ASN A 328 -16.46 -13.92 -4.67
N ALA A 329 -16.06 -14.88 -3.83
CA ALA A 329 -16.05 -16.28 -4.24
C ALA A 329 -17.50 -16.77 -4.37
N ILE A 330 -17.84 -17.36 -5.52
CA ILE A 330 -19.18 -17.89 -5.80
C ILE A 330 -19.08 -19.37 -6.20
N ALA A 331 -20.12 -20.15 -5.92
CA ALA A 331 -20.32 -21.44 -6.56
C ALA A 331 -21.05 -21.21 -7.89
N ARG A 332 -20.59 -21.83 -8.99
CA ARG A 332 -21.12 -21.58 -10.34
C ARG A 332 -22.11 -22.61 -10.86
N GLY A 333 -22.44 -23.61 -10.05
CA GLY A 333 -23.48 -24.59 -10.34
C GLY A 333 -23.32 -25.88 -9.51
N PRO A 334 -24.26 -26.83 -9.66
CA PRO A 334 -24.11 -28.17 -9.10
C PRO A 334 -22.79 -28.81 -9.55
N GLY A 335 -22.01 -29.35 -8.61
CA GLY A 335 -20.72 -29.99 -8.91
C GLY A 335 -19.50 -29.06 -9.06
N ASP A 336 -19.66 -27.73 -9.01
CA ASP A 336 -18.53 -26.77 -9.08
C ASP A 336 -17.59 -26.80 -7.84
N GLY A 337 -18.03 -27.49 -6.78
CA GLY A 337 -17.29 -27.69 -5.53
C GLY A 337 -17.41 -26.51 -4.56
N TYR A 338 -16.36 -26.24 -3.80
CA TYR A 338 -16.29 -25.07 -2.93
C TYR A 338 -16.34 -23.77 -3.76
N PRO A 339 -16.94 -22.68 -3.25
CA PRO A 339 -16.95 -21.38 -3.93
C PRO A 339 -15.55 -20.90 -4.32
N ARG A 340 -15.39 -20.47 -5.58
CA ARG A 340 -14.11 -20.00 -6.13
C ARG A 340 -14.25 -18.59 -6.69
N ASN A 341 -13.21 -17.79 -6.52
CA ASN A 341 -13.12 -16.46 -7.09
C ASN A 341 -12.29 -16.50 -8.39
N ILE A 342 -12.88 -17.02 -9.47
CA ILE A 342 -12.13 -17.19 -10.74
C ILE A 342 -12.03 -15.89 -11.56
N ASP A 343 -12.92 -14.92 -11.32
CA ASP A 343 -12.92 -13.60 -11.99
C ASP A 343 -11.75 -12.71 -11.54
N VAL A 344 -11.19 -12.98 -10.36
CA VAL A 344 -9.99 -12.29 -9.86
C VAL A 344 -8.74 -12.60 -10.68
N VAL A 345 -8.70 -13.75 -11.37
CA VAL A 345 -7.51 -14.23 -12.10
C VAL A 345 -7.12 -13.31 -13.27
N PRO A 346 -8.03 -12.92 -14.19
CA PRO A 346 -7.69 -11.94 -15.22
C PRO A 346 -7.42 -10.54 -14.67
N MET A 347 -8.08 -10.11 -13.58
CA MET A 347 -7.78 -8.83 -12.89
C MET A 347 -6.35 -8.82 -12.35
N LEU A 348 -5.91 -9.91 -11.71
CA LEU A 348 -4.54 -10.10 -11.25
C LEU A 348 -3.56 -10.08 -12.43
N ALA A 349 -3.84 -10.81 -13.52
CA ALA A 349 -2.97 -10.84 -14.70
C ALA A 349 -2.78 -9.45 -15.33
N ALA A 350 -3.86 -8.70 -15.52
CA ALA A 350 -3.83 -7.32 -16.02
C ALA A 350 -3.06 -6.38 -15.07
N THR A 351 -3.27 -6.53 -13.76
CA THR A 351 -2.53 -5.75 -12.74
C THR A 351 -1.03 -6.08 -12.74
N ILE A 352 -0.65 -7.34 -12.88
CA ILE A 352 0.75 -7.80 -12.93
C ILE A 352 1.46 -7.25 -14.17
N GLU A 353 0.80 -7.22 -15.34
CA GLU A 353 1.34 -6.54 -16.54
C GLU A 353 1.56 -5.04 -16.27
N SER A 354 0.54 -4.34 -15.75
CA SER A 354 0.61 -2.91 -15.43
C SER A 354 1.73 -2.58 -14.43
N TYR A 355 1.91 -3.41 -13.39
CA TYR A 355 2.94 -3.20 -12.37
C TYR A 355 4.35 -3.56 -12.86
N LYS A 356 4.52 -4.45 -13.84
CA LYS A 356 5.82 -4.62 -14.53
C LYS A 356 6.19 -3.34 -15.27
N GLU A 357 5.31 -2.87 -16.16
CA GLU A 357 5.53 -1.64 -16.92
C GLU A 357 5.84 -0.40 -16.05
N MET A 358 5.21 -0.28 -14.88
CA MET A 358 5.48 0.80 -13.92
C MET A 358 6.79 0.59 -13.16
N ALA A 359 7.10 -0.65 -12.75
CA ALA A 359 8.31 -0.94 -11.99
C ALA A 359 9.58 -0.85 -12.85
N ASP A 360 9.51 -1.20 -14.14
CA ASP A 360 10.59 -0.98 -15.12
C ASP A 360 10.87 0.53 -15.26
N ALA A 361 9.81 1.33 -15.45
CA ALA A 361 9.91 2.79 -15.56
C ALA A 361 10.38 3.48 -14.26
N GLY A 362 10.04 2.91 -13.11
CA GLY A 362 10.54 3.37 -11.80
C GLY A 362 12.00 3.00 -11.58
N GLY A 363 12.42 1.79 -11.94
CA GLY A 363 13.81 1.34 -11.85
C GLY A 363 14.76 2.15 -12.71
N ALA A 364 14.33 2.58 -13.90
CA ALA A 364 15.06 3.51 -14.75
C ALA A 364 15.28 4.92 -14.13
N ARG A 365 14.71 5.20 -12.96
CA ARG A 365 14.80 6.49 -12.23
C ARG A 365 15.22 6.33 -10.76
N ASP A 366 15.54 5.11 -10.31
CA ASP A 366 15.73 4.75 -8.89
C ASP A 366 14.52 5.12 -7.98
N ILE A 367 13.30 4.83 -8.48
CA ILE A 367 12.03 5.09 -7.79
C ILE A 367 11.24 3.79 -7.63
N ARG A 368 10.94 3.42 -6.39
CA ARG A 368 10.20 2.19 -6.06
C ARG A 368 8.68 2.41 -6.20
N VAL A 369 8.05 1.58 -7.01
CA VAL A 369 6.59 1.52 -7.18
C VAL A 369 5.99 0.64 -6.09
N THR A 370 5.07 1.18 -5.29
CA THR A 370 4.50 0.44 -4.14
C THR A 370 2.99 0.17 -4.27
N ILE A 371 2.58 -0.99 -3.75
CA ILE A 371 1.19 -1.43 -3.65
C ILE A 371 0.72 -1.31 -2.20
N GLU A 372 -0.32 -0.51 -1.97
CA GLU A 372 -1.05 -0.41 -0.72
C GLU A 372 -2.33 -1.25 -0.76
N ASN A 373 -2.75 -1.80 0.37
CA ASN A 373 -4.05 -2.45 0.54
C ASN A 373 -5.19 -1.43 0.59
N HIS A 374 -5.52 -0.86 -0.57
CA HIS A 374 -6.48 0.23 -0.70
C HIS A 374 -7.63 -0.14 -1.64
N TRP A 375 -8.65 -0.80 -1.09
CA TRP A 375 -9.89 -1.22 -1.76
C TRP A 375 -9.70 -2.17 -2.96
N GLY A 376 -10.81 -2.62 -3.56
CA GLY A 376 -10.83 -3.46 -4.76
C GLY A 376 -9.94 -4.69 -4.66
N LEU A 377 -9.14 -4.95 -5.70
CA LEU A 377 -8.24 -6.10 -5.76
C LEU A 377 -7.23 -6.13 -4.60
N ALA A 378 -6.69 -4.98 -4.19
CA ALA A 378 -5.68 -4.89 -3.14
C ALA A 378 -6.25 -4.90 -1.71
N ALA A 379 -7.57 -4.87 -1.53
CA ALA A 379 -8.19 -5.05 -0.21
C ALA A 379 -7.80 -6.40 0.44
N ASP A 380 -7.45 -7.41 -0.38
CA ASP A 380 -6.88 -8.67 0.11
C ASP A 380 -5.34 -8.63 0.04
N PRO A 381 -4.61 -8.74 1.16
CA PRO A 381 -3.14 -8.76 1.15
C PRO A 381 -2.55 -9.99 0.44
N ALA A 382 -3.31 -11.07 0.24
CA ALA A 382 -2.89 -12.21 -0.57
C ALA A 382 -2.81 -11.84 -2.07
N ASN A 383 -3.67 -10.94 -2.55
CA ASN A 383 -3.60 -10.42 -3.91
C ASN A 383 -2.38 -9.51 -4.09
N ILE A 384 -2.10 -8.62 -3.12
CA ILE A 384 -0.88 -7.80 -3.14
C ILE A 384 0.36 -8.67 -3.21
N ARG A 385 0.46 -9.68 -2.32
CA ARG A 385 1.57 -10.60 -2.35
C ARG A 385 1.70 -11.31 -3.70
N THR A 386 0.59 -11.80 -4.26
CA THR A 386 0.59 -12.46 -5.57
C THR A 386 1.11 -11.52 -6.66
N ILE A 387 0.72 -10.24 -6.65
CA ILE A 387 1.24 -9.25 -7.61
C ILE A 387 2.75 -9.02 -7.38
N VAL A 388 3.18 -8.75 -6.14
CA VAL A 388 4.59 -8.47 -5.82
C VAL A 388 5.52 -9.68 -6.07
N ASP A 389 5.03 -10.91 -5.92
CA ASP A 389 5.78 -12.14 -6.18
C ASP A 389 5.78 -12.54 -7.68
N GLU A 390 4.74 -12.23 -8.45
CA GLU A 390 4.67 -12.49 -9.91
C GLU A 390 5.21 -11.32 -10.78
N VAL A 391 5.28 -10.10 -10.23
CA VAL A 391 6.02 -8.96 -10.82
C VAL A 391 7.53 -9.18 -10.67
N ASN A 392 7.97 -9.56 -9.46
CA ASN A 392 9.35 -9.92 -9.12
C ASN A 392 10.44 -8.93 -9.57
N HIS A 393 10.12 -7.64 -9.55
CA HIS A 393 11.05 -6.55 -9.89
C HIS A 393 11.57 -5.87 -8.62
N PRO A 394 12.87 -5.51 -8.49
CA PRO A 394 13.42 -4.87 -7.29
C PRO A 394 12.82 -3.48 -6.98
N TYR A 395 12.16 -2.86 -7.96
CA TYR A 395 11.42 -1.61 -7.80
C TYR A 395 9.89 -1.82 -7.70
N CYS A 396 9.42 -3.02 -7.34
CA CYS A 396 8.02 -3.31 -7.02
C CYS A 396 7.87 -3.91 -5.61
N GLU A 397 7.24 -3.17 -4.70
CA GLU A 397 7.14 -3.52 -3.28
C GLU A 397 5.75 -3.23 -2.69
N ALA A 398 5.54 -3.59 -1.43
CA ALA A 398 4.33 -3.28 -0.69
C ALA A 398 4.52 -2.04 0.22
N SER A 399 3.47 -1.23 0.32
CA SER A 399 3.33 -0.12 1.28
C SER A 399 2.04 -0.31 2.08
N PRO A 400 2.01 -1.23 3.07
CA PRO A 400 0.80 -1.57 3.79
C PRO A 400 0.23 -0.40 4.62
N ASP A 401 -1.09 -0.23 4.51
CA ASP A 401 -1.93 0.63 5.34
C ASP A 401 -2.61 -0.23 6.40
N PHE A 402 -2.37 0.08 7.68
CA PHE A 402 -3.02 -0.67 8.77
C PHE A 402 -4.49 -0.31 8.97
N TRP A 403 -4.93 0.87 8.54
CA TRP A 403 -6.29 1.37 8.80
C TRP A 403 -7.34 0.81 7.84
N SER A 404 -6.96 0.49 6.60
CA SER A 404 -7.85 -0.13 5.60
C SER A 404 -8.13 -1.63 5.85
N SER A 405 -7.44 -2.27 6.80
CA SER A 405 -7.55 -3.69 7.10
C SER A 405 -8.77 -4.01 7.99
N VAL A 406 -9.96 -4.04 7.38
CA VAL A 406 -11.28 -4.22 8.04
C VAL A 406 -11.31 -5.38 9.07
N ASN A 407 -10.58 -6.47 8.82
CA ASN A 407 -10.70 -7.71 9.60
C ASN A 407 -9.54 -7.98 10.60
N GLY A 408 -8.82 -6.95 11.05
CA GLY A 408 -7.95 -7.08 12.24
C GLY A 408 -6.73 -8.00 12.12
N VAL A 409 -6.15 -8.19 10.93
CA VAL A 409 -4.98 -9.08 10.70
C VAL A 409 -3.64 -8.33 10.44
N PRO A 410 -3.28 -7.21 11.12
CA PRO A 410 -2.11 -6.40 10.74
C PRO A 410 -0.77 -7.17 10.86
N ALA A 411 -0.51 -7.80 12.01
CA ALA A 411 0.81 -8.35 12.34
C ALA A 411 1.19 -9.64 11.59
N ARG A 412 0.20 -10.49 11.23
CA ARG A 412 0.47 -11.73 10.47
C ARG A 412 0.63 -11.48 8.97
N CYS A 413 0.13 -10.36 8.46
CA CYS A 413 0.29 -9.98 7.06
C CYS A 413 1.65 -9.31 6.83
N THR A 414 2.07 -8.35 7.66
CA THR A 414 3.39 -7.71 7.55
C THR A 414 4.54 -8.72 7.66
N SER A 415 4.53 -9.62 8.65
CA SER A 415 5.58 -10.65 8.80
C SER A 415 5.73 -11.59 7.59
N ARG A 416 4.68 -11.75 6.77
CA ARG A 416 4.69 -12.57 5.54
C ARG A 416 5.08 -11.81 4.27
N VAL A 417 5.14 -10.48 4.33
CA VAL A 417 5.54 -9.59 3.20
C VAL A 417 6.83 -8.81 3.52
N ALA A 418 7.30 -8.83 4.77
CA ALA A 418 8.38 -7.99 5.33
C ALA A 418 9.66 -7.85 4.49
N ARG A 419 10.03 -8.86 3.68
CA ARG A 419 11.19 -8.80 2.77
C ARG A 419 11.04 -7.81 1.61
N LYS A 420 9.84 -7.26 1.39
CA LYS A 420 9.48 -6.29 0.33
C LYS A 420 8.50 -5.23 0.87
N VAL A 421 8.66 -4.79 2.12
CA VAL A 421 7.90 -3.67 2.72
C VAL A 421 8.81 -2.46 2.82
N LEU A 422 8.47 -1.37 2.13
CA LEU A 422 9.30 -0.16 2.09
C LEU A 422 8.85 0.91 3.09
N ILE A 423 7.53 1.11 3.19
CA ILE A 423 6.90 2.16 3.99
C ILE A 423 5.69 1.57 4.71
N LEU A 424 5.50 1.98 5.95
CA LEU A 424 4.46 1.51 6.85
C LEU A 424 3.50 2.66 7.16
N CYS A 425 2.31 2.67 6.55
CA CYS A 425 1.33 3.72 6.83
C CYS A 425 0.61 3.39 8.14
N CYS A 426 1.01 4.07 9.21
CA CYS A 426 0.50 3.85 10.56
C CYS A 426 -0.15 5.13 11.09
N MET A 427 -1.49 5.13 11.17
CA MET A 427 -2.23 6.13 11.95
C MET A 427 -2.35 5.65 13.40
N PRO A 428 -2.23 6.54 14.41
CA PRO A 428 -2.29 6.14 15.81
C PRO A 428 -3.66 5.57 16.19
N ARG A 429 -3.65 4.56 17.06
CA ARG A 429 -4.86 3.89 17.57
C ARG A 429 -5.45 4.74 18.71
N THR A 430 -6.70 5.18 18.57
CA THR A 430 -7.37 6.05 19.56
C THR A 430 -7.50 5.36 20.92
N GLY A 431 -6.97 5.96 22.00
CA GLY A 431 -7.10 5.37 23.34
C GLY A 431 -6.36 6.03 24.52
N ALA A 432 -5.49 7.04 24.32
CA ALA A 432 -4.81 7.75 25.41
C ALA A 432 -5.60 9.00 25.88
N ARG A 433 -5.38 9.42 27.14
CA ARG A 433 -6.04 10.57 27.78
C ARG A 433 -5.34 11.92 27.47
N PRO A 434 -5.97 13.09 27.75
CA PRO A 434 -5.72 14.29 26.97
C PRO A 434 -4.79 15.32 27.63
N ASP A 435 -3.51 15.23 27.31
CA ASP A 435 -2.48 16.25 27.56
C ASP A 435 -2.00 16.77 26.20
N TRP A 436 -2.42 18.00 25.86
CA TRP A 436 -2.24 18.75 24.61
C TRP A 436 -1.10 18.33 23.65
N MET A 437 -1.42 17.44 22.70
CA MET A 437 -0.72 17.14 21.43
C MET A 437 0.75 16.66 21.45
N GLU A 438 1.57 16.92 22.46
CA GLU A 438 2.99 16.51 22.46
C GLU A 438 3.20 14.98 22.35
N PRO A 439 2.41 14.11 23.02
CA PRO A 439 2.58 12.66 22.89
C PRO A 439 2.18 12.07 21.53
N TRP A 440 1.40 12.81 20.71
CA TRP A 440 0.65 12.24 19.58
C TRP A 440 1.51 11.83 18.38
N TRP A 441 2.77 12.26 18.34
CA TRP A 441 3.67 12.08 17.20
C TRP A 441 4.93 11.26 17.52
N THR A 442 5.25 11.09 18.81
CA THR A 442 6.48 10.43 19.28
C THR A 442 6.38 8.89 19.27
N VAL A 443 5.17 8.32 19.29
CA VAL A 443 4.93 6.87 19.45
C VAL A 443 5.06 6.10 18.13
N THR A 444 6.26 6.16 17.54
CA THR A 444 6.69 5.35 16.39
C THR A 444 8.12 4.80 16.53
N ALA A 445 8.92 5.30 17.48
CA ALA A 445 10.28 4.82 17.72
C ALA A 445 10.32 3.46 18.47
N GLU A 446 9.53 3.33 19.55
CA GLU A 446 9.53 2.13 20.40
C GLU A 446 8.90 0.92 19.71
N SER A 447 7.81 1.14 18.96
CA SER A 447 7.02 0.10 18.29
C SER A 447 7.71 -0.54 17.07
N VAL A 448 8.87 -0.02 16.64
CA VAL A 448 9.79 -0.72 15.73
C VAL A 448 10.90 -1.44 16.52
N THR A 449 11.46 -0.77 17.53
CA THR A 449 12.64 -1.25 18.28
C THR A 449 12.34 -2.52 19.10
N TYR A 450 11.14 -2.61 19.71
CA TYR A 450 10.71 -3.78 20.50
C TYR A 450 10.66 -5.10 19.71
N TRP A 451 10.45 -5.05 18.39
CA TRP A 451 10.20 -6.24 17.57
C TRP A 451 11.44 -6.86 16.94
N THR A 452 12.58 -6.18 16.99
CA THR A 452 13.89 -6.75 16.63
C THR A 452 14.50 -7.62 17.74
N ALA A 453 13.99 -7.56 18.98
CA ALA A 453 14.60 -8.18 20.16
C ALA A 453 13.89 -9.44 20.67
N LEU A 454 12.65 -9.72 20.24
CA LEU A 454 11.83 -10.80 20.81
C LEU A 454 11.27 -11.76 19.75
N SER A 455 11.88 -12.94 19.67
CA SER A 455 11.29 -14.14 19.09
C SER A 455 11.19 -15.24 20.16
N PRO A 456 10.11 -15.27 20.97
CA PRO A 456 9.91 -16.31 21.97
C PRO A 456 9.49 -17.62 21.29
N VAL A 457 10.39 -18.61 21.29
CA VAL A 457 10.00 -20.01 21.13
C VAL A 457 9.25 -20.41 22.41
N ARG A 458 8.07 -21.03 22.28
CA ARG A 458 7.39 -21.61 23.44
C ARG A 458 8.17 -22.82 23.94
N SER A 459 8.64 -22.75 25.18
CA SER A 459 8.99 -23.93 25.98
C SER A 459 7.83 -24.23 26.93
N GLU A 460 6.99 -25.19 26.58
CA GLU A 460 6.04 -25.80 27.52
C GLU A 460 6.73 -26.99 28.21
N GLY A 461 6.48 -27.19 29.51
CA GLY A 461 6.93 -28.39 30.24
C GLY A 461 8.08 -28.18 31.24
N LEU A 462 7.73 -27.68 32.44
CA LEU A 462 8.35 -28.12 33.70
C LEU A 462 7.41 -27.74 34.86
N LYS A 463 6.79 -28.73 35.48
CA LYS A 463 6.11 -28.61 36.78
C LYS A 463 7.05 -29.17 37.84
N SER A 464 7.11 -28.53 39.00
CA SER A 464 7.86 -29.01 40.16
C SER A 464 7.11 -30.12 40.90
N VAL A 465 7.73 -31.28 41.00
CA VAL A 465 8.06 -31.93 42.29
C VAL A 465 9.53 -32.31 42.21
#